data_AF-J3NV62-F1
#
_entry.id   AF-J3NV62-F1
#
_cell.length_a   1.000
_cell.length_b   1.000
_cell.length_c   1.000
_cell.angle_alpha   90.00
_cell.angle_beta   90.00
_cell.angle_gamma   90.00
#
_symmetry.space_group_name_H-M   'P 1'
#
loop_
_entity.id
_entity.type
_entity.pdbx_description
1 polymer ?
#
loop_
_entity_poly.entity_id
_entity_poly.type
_entity_poly.pdbx_seq_one_letter_code
_entity_poly.pdbx_strand_id
1 'polypeptide(L)'
;MGLSEDFDDEPIALSSHALDALKSFYADRDALEAKFEDLLGEAERQEGSSGGRSKKTLSIADFGEDWQESQFWYSDGTARAVAESLLDGADGGSVVAAVSAPSVFVALKNMLAERGDGEPRPRLVLLEHDRRFAVFPEFVFYDCNQPLKLPDRLKGACDRIACDPPFLNEDCQTKEATTVQWLARPQPPDSPSPAARVVLCTGERMGELVTSRLYGSVGGLRTTTFQPEHANKLSNEFCCYTNFECAAWDWRGDDDDDNAGTTA
;
A
#
# COMPACT_ATOMS: atom_id res chain seq x y z
N MET A 1 65.15 6.48 -20.51
CA MET A 1 64.91 6.32 -19.06
C MET A 1 63.54 6.91 -18.83
N GLY A 2 62.44 6.17 -18.91
CA GLY A 2 62.11 5.00 -18.08
C GLY A 2 61.08 5.49 -17.07
N LEU A 3 59.82 5.61 -17.49
CA LEU A 3 58.67 5.91 -16.64
C LEU A 3 58.37 4.64 -15.84
N SER A 4 58.62 4.66 -14.53
CA SER A 4 58.13 3.64 -13.61
C SER A 4 56.78 4.11 -13.06
N GLU A 5 55.71 3.65 -13.69
CA GLU A 5 54.38 3.66 -13.07
C GLU A 5 54.31 2.43 -12.17
N ASP A 6 54.63 2.61 -10.89
CA ASP A 6 54.32 1.63 -9.84
C ASP A 6 52.81 1.68 -9.59
N PHE A 7 52.05 0.90 -10.37
CA PHE A 7 50.69 0.53 -9.99
C PHE A 7 50.80 -0.51 -8.87
N ASP A 8 50.52 -0.06 -7.65
CA ASP A 8 50.43 -0.90 -6.46
C ASP A 8 49.27 -1.90 -6.65
N ASP A 9 49.62 -3.16 -6.89
CA ASP A 9 48.71 -4.30 -7.03
C ASP A 9 48.27 -4.80 -5.62
N GLU A 10 47.82 -3.88 -4.76
CA GLU A 10 47.20 -4.28 -3.49
C GLU A 10 45.82 -4.90 -3.78
N PRO A 11 45.56 -6.13 -3.32
CA PRO A 11 44.25 -6.75 -3.51
C PRO A 11 43.20 -5.90 -2.79
N ILE A 12 42.23 -5.38 -3.56
CA ILE A 12 41.09 -4.62 -3.03
C ILE A 12 40.34 -5.50 -2.03
N ALA A 13 40.59 -5.29 -0.74
CA ALA A 13 39.94 -6.00 0.35
C ALA A 13 38.87 -5.11 0.99
N LEU A 14 37.72 -5.70 1.31
CA LEU A 14 36.68 -4.99 2.06
C LEU A 14 37.23 -4.58 3.44
N SER A 15 36.92 -3.35 3.86
CA SER A 15 37.23 -2.92 5.23
C SER A 15 36.52 -3.80 6.25
N SER A 16 37.04 -3.88 7.48
CA SER A 16 36.38 -4.63 8.56
C SER A 16 34.92 -4.18 8.76
N HIS A 17 34.68 -2.87 8.71
CA HIS A 17 33.34 -2.30 8.78
C HIS A 17 32.45 -2.78 7.62
N ALA A 18 32.97 -2.84 6.39
CA ALA A 18 32.21 -3.32 5.24
C ALA A 18 31.90 -4.82 5.33
N LEU A 19 32.83 -5.63 5.84
CA LEU A 19 32.61 -7.05 6.09
C LEU A 19 31.57 -7.30 7.18
N ASP A 20 31.59 -6.53 8.26
CA ASP A 20 30.63 -6.67 9.35
C ASP A 20 29.23 -6.19 8.93
N ALA A 21 29.14 -5.10 8.16
CA ALA A 21 27.89 -4.69 7.53
C ALA A 21 27.33 -5.77 6.59
N LEU A 22 28.19 -6.41 5.78
CA LEU A 22 27.79 -7.48 4.89
C LEU A 22 27.29 -8.73 5.65
N LYS A 23 27.95 -9.10 6.76
CA LYS A 23 27.48 -10.20 7.63
C LYS A 23 26.12 -9.88 8.26
N SER A 24 25.94 -8.65 8.77
CA SER A 24 24.64 -8.21 9.32
C SER A 24 23.55 -8.31 8.27
N PHE A 25 23.82 -7.85 7.05
CA PHE A 25 22.88 -7.92 5.94
C PHE A 25 22.47 -9.36 5.60
N TYR A 26 23.41 -10.30 5.53
CA TYR A 26 23.08 -11.71 5.31
C TYR A 26 22.26 -12.31 6.46
N ALA A 27 22.59 -11.98 7.72
CA ALA A 27 21.84 -12.46 8.87
C ALA A 27 20.39 -11.92 8.88
N ASP A 28 20.20 -10.65 8.53
CA ASP A 28 18.88 -10.03 8.43
C ASP A 28 18.04 -10.68 7.32
N ARG A 29 18.66 -10.96 6.16
CA ARG A 29 18.01 -11.67 5.05
C ARG A 29 17.58 -13.08 5.45
N ASP A 30 18.47 -13.86 6.06
CA ASP A 30 18.18 -15.23 6.46
C ASP A 30 17.07 -15.27 7.54
N ALA A 31 17.04 -14.27 8.45
CA ALA A 31 15.96 -14.12 9.43
C ALA A 31 14.60 -13.77 8.78
N LEU A 32 14.60 -12.92 7.75
CA LEU A 32 13.39 -12.59 6.98
C LEU A 32 12.84 -13.82 6.25
N GLU A 33 13.73 -14.58 5.60
CA GLU A 33 13.37 -15.83 4.92
C GLU A 33 12.74 -16.84 5.89
N ALA A 34 13.34 -17.04 7.06
CA ALA A 34 12.80 -17.95 8.08
C ALA A 34 11.41 -17.52 8.59
N LYS A 35 11.17 -16.21 8.77
CA LYS A 35 9.85 -15.70 9.13
C LYS A 35 8.82 -15.89 8.03
N PHE A 36 9.22 -15.70 6.77
CA PHE A 36 8.36 -15.90 5.63
C PHE A 36 7.97 -17.39 5.48
N GLU A 37 8.90 -18.31 5.70
CA GLU A 37 8.63 -19.75 5.75
C GLU A 37 7.65 -20.11 6.89
N ASP A 38 7.78 -19.50 8.06
CA ASP A 38 6.83 -19.69 9.17
C ASP A 38 5.41 -19.23 8.78
N LEU A 39 5.29 -18.06 8.13
CA LEU A 39 4.01 -17.54 7.62
C LEU A 39 3.39 -18.46 6.57
N LEU A 40 4.19 -18.96 5.62
CA LEU A 40 3.76 -19.95 4.63
C LEU A 40 3.23 -21.22 5.30
N GLY A 41 4.00 -21.79 6.22
CA GLY A 41 3.60 -22.99 6.94
C GLY A 41 2.35 -22.80 7.79
N GLU A 42 2.14 -21.62 8.38
CA GLU A 42 0.89 -21.29 9.07
C GLU A 42 -0.30 -21.19 8.12
N ALA A 43 -0.12 -20.55 6.96
CA ALA A 43 -1.17 -20.44 5.94
C ALA A 43 -1.63 -21.82 5.44
N GLU A 44 -0.69 -22.72 5.12
CA GLU A 44 -0.98 -24.10 4.71
C GLU A 44 -1.73 -24.91 5.79
N ARG A 45 -1.35 -24.73 7.07
CA ARG A 45 -2.02 -25.40 8.20
C ARG A 45 -3.44 -24.89 8.41
N GLN A 46 -3.69 -23.60 8.18
CA GLN A 46 -5.02 -23.00 8.29
C GLN A 46 -5.95 -23.41 7.14
N GLU A 47 -5.44 -23.65 5.93
CA GLU A 47 -6.24 -24.22 4.83
C GLU A 47 -6.72 -25.65 5.12
N GLY A 48 -5.98 -26.41 5.93
CA GLY A 48 -6.30 -27.80 6.28
C GLY A 48 -7.09 -28.03 7.58
N SER A 49 -7.31 -27.00 8.42
CA SER A 49 -8.03 -27.13 9.70
C SER A 49 -9.01 -25.98 9.92
N SER A 50 -10.31 -26.30 10.02
CA SER A 50 -11.39 -25.33 10.28
C SER A 50 -11.43 -24.78 11.73
N GLY A 51 -10.30 -24.75 12.44
CA GLY A 51 -10.28 -24.40 13.86
C GLY A 51 -8.94 -23.86 14.35
N GLY A 52 -8.91 -22.56 14.66
CA GLY A 52 -7.85 -21.90 15.40
C GLY A 52 -7.04 -20.91 14.58
N ARG A 53 -7.49 -19.65 14.50
CA ARG A 53 -6.68 -18.55 14.00
C ARG A 53 -5.53 -18.31 15.00
N SER A 54 -4.28 -18.48 14.57
CA SER A 54 -3.13 -18.04 15.36
C SER A 54 -3.29 -16.53 15.60
N LYS A 55 -3.25 -16.13 16.87
CA LYS A 55 -3.49 -14.74 17.33
C LYS A 55 -2.25 -13.85 17.14
N LYS A 56 -1.39 -14.19 16.19
CA LYS A 56 -0.12 -13.52 15.93
C LYS A 56 -0.40 -12.26 15.10
N THR A 57 0.03 -11.12 15.60
CA THR A 57 -0.03 -9.84 14.86
C THR A 57 0.91 -9.93 13.67
N LEU A 58 0.40 -9.69 12.46
CA LEU A 58 1.18 -9.66 11.23
C LEU A 58 2.00 -8.36 11.18
N SER A 59 3.22 -8.42 10.66
CA SER A 59 4.01 -7.22 10.38
C SER A 59 4.29 -7.12 8.88
N ILE A 60 4.11 -5.94 8.29
CA ILE A 60 4.48 -5.70 6.89
C ILE A 60 6.00 -5.83 6.68
N ALA A 61 6.79 -5.56 7.73
CA ALA A 61 8.24 -5.69 7.68
C ALA A 61 8.70 -7.15 7.44
N ASP A 62 7.85 -8.14 7.75
CA ASP A 62 8.16 -9.55 7.50
C ASP A 62 8.13 -9.92 6.00
N PHE A 63 7.61 -9.04 5.14
CA PHE A 63 7.67 -9.21 3.69
C PHE A 63 8.90 -8.54 3.08
N GLY A 64 9.48 -7.51 3.70
CA GLY A 64 10.66 -6.78 3.21
C GLY A 64 10.40 -5.93 1.96
N GLU A 65 11.05 -4.78 1.85
CA GLU A 65 10.90 -3.86 0.70
C GLU A 65 11.79 -4.27 -0.48
N ASP A 66 11.26 -4.20 -1.71
CA ASP A 66 12.03 -4.26 -2.95
C ASP A 66 11.97 -2.91 -3.70
N TRP A 67 13.12 -2.26 -3.77
CA TRP A 67 13.29 -0.97 -4.45
C TRP A 67 13.09 -1.06 -5.96
N GLN A 68 13.33 -2.22 -6.58
CA GLN A 68 13.11 -2.41 -8.02
C GLN A 68 11.62 -2.43 -8.36
N GLU A 69 10.80 -2.89 -7.42
CA GLU A 69 9.34 -2.91 -7.51
C GLU A 69 8.71 -1.62 -6.95
N SER A 70 9.54 -0.64 -6.54
CA SER A 70 9.10 0.63 -5.95
C SER A 70 8.26 0.43 -4.68
N GLN A 71 8.62 -0.55 -3.85
CA GLN A 71 7.95 -0.86 -2.60
C GLN A 71 8.48 -0.01 -1.45
N PHE A 72 7.58 0.76 -0.82
CA PHE A 72 7.88 1.54 0.37
C PHE A 72 6.74 1.38 1.37
N TRP A 73 7.04 0.86 2.55
CA TRP A 73 5.99 0.55 3.52
C TRP A 73 5.60 1.79 4.32
N TYR A 74 4.29 2.00 4.48
CA TYR A 74 3.79 2.98 5.43
C TYR A 74 4.25 2.68 6.85
N SER A 75 4.39 3.75 7.64
CA SER A 75 4.51 3.62 9.08
C SER A 75 3.25 2.94 9.64
N ASP A 76 3.37 2.30 10.81
CA ASP A 76 2.23 1.67 11.47
C ASP A 76 1.09 2.67 11.71
N GLY A 77 1.43 3.93 12.05
CA GLY A 77 0.46 5.00 12.25
C GLY A 77 -0.31 5.34 10.98
N THR A 78 0.39 5.47 9.85
CA THR A 78 -0.23 5.75 8.56
C THR A 78 -1.11 4.60 8.08
N ALA A 79 -0.59 3.37 8.09
CA ALA A 79 -1.34 2.19 7.68
C ALA A 79 -2.60 2.01 8.54
N ARG A 80 -2.49 2.23 9.85
CA ARG A 80 -3.61 2.13 10.78
C ARG A 80 -4.66 3.21 10.55
N ALA A 81 -4.28 4.48 10.38
CA ALA A 81 -5.23 5.57 10.16
C ALA A 81 -6.06 5.35 8.87
N VAL A 82 -5.40 4.90 7.80
CA VAL A 82 -6.09 4.54 6.55
C VAL A 82 -7.01 3.33 6.74
N ALA A 83 -6.54 2.28 7.41
CA ALA A 83 -7.36 1.10 7.70
C ALA A 83 -8.59 1.44 8.57
N GLU A 84 -8.44 2.30 9.57
CA GLU A 84 -9.53 2.78 10.43
C GLU A 84 -10.60 3.52 9.63
N SER A 85 -10.21 4.44 8.74
CA SER A 85 -11.17 5.19 7.92
C SER A 85 -11.94 4.29 6.94
N LEU A 86 -11.29 3.23 6.42
CA LEU A 86 -11.93 2.24 5.59
C LEU A 86 -12.84 1.32 6.41
N LEU A 87 -12.52 1.00 7.66
CA LEU A 87 -13.38 0.16 8.50
C LEU A 87 -14.55 0.92 9.15
N ASP A 88 -14.52 2.25 9.16
CA ASP A 88 -15.58 3.10 9.71
C ASP A 88 -16.93 2.87 9.01
N GLY A 89 -17.89 2.28 9.73
CA GLY A 89 -19.20 1.91 9.17
C GLY A 89 -19.16 0.77 8.15
N ALA A 90 -18.05 0.03 8.05
CA ALA A 90 -17.99 -1.19 7.25
C ALA A 90 -18.62 -2.37 8.03
N ASP A 91 -19.33 -3.23 7.31
CA ASP A 91 -20.06 -4.37 7.86
C ASP A 91 -19.78 -5.67 7.08
N GLY A 92 -20.54 -6.73 7.38
CA GLY A 92 -20.41 -8.04 6.73
C GLY A 92 -20.73 -8.05 5.23
N GLY A 93 -21.44 -7.05 4.71
CA GLY A 93 -21.75 -6.91 3.28
C GLY A 93 -20.74 -6.06 2.51
N SER A 94 -19.88 -5.34 3.22
CA SER A 94 -18.90 -4.43 2.66
C SER A 94 -17.68 -5.16 2.07
N VAL A 95 -17.12 -4.62 1.01
CA VAL A 95 -15.86 -5.09 0.41
C VAL A 95 -14.82 -3.97 0.45
N VAL A 96 -13.67 -4.25 1.07
CA VAL A 96 -12.53 -3.35 1.19
C VAL A 96 -11.37 -3.88 0.34
N ALA A 97 -10.88 -3.07 -0.60
CA ALA A 97 -9.72 -3.38 -1.42
C ALA A 97 -8.52 -2.53 -1.01
N ALA A 98 -7.35 -3.17 -0.95
CA ALA A 98 -6.06 -2.51 -0.96
C ALA A 98 -5.40 -2.79 -2.31
N VAL A 99 -5.10 -1.75 -3.08
CA VAL A 99 -4.49 -1.83 -4.42
C VAL A 99 -3.09 -1.26 -4.34
N SER A 100 -2.08 -2.09 -4.57
CA SER A 100 -0.67 -1.71 -4.43
C SER A 100 -0.32 -1.18 -3.01
N ALA A 101 -1.17 -1.43 -2.01
CA ALA A 101 -1.07 -0.87 -0.66
C ALA A 101 -1.02 -1.96 0.44
N PRO A 102 -0.01 -2.86 0.43
CA PRO A 102 0.02 -4.02 1.32
C PRO A 102 0.14 -3.64 2.81
N SER A 103 0.79 -2.53 3.18
CA SER A 103 0.83 -2.04 4.56
C SER A 103 -0.58 -1.82 5.13
N VAL A 104 -1.48 -1.22 4.34
CA VAL A 104 -2.87 -0.99 4.72
C VAL A 104 -3.61 -2.32 4.85
N PHE A 105 -3.38 -3.28 3.95
CA PHE A 105 -3.97 -4.61 4.04
C PHE A 105 -3.57 -5.35 5.33
N VAL A 106 -2.29 -5.31 5.70
CA VAL A 106 -1.79 -5.91 6.95
C VAL A 106 -2.45 -5.25 8.16
N ALA A 107 -2.58 -3.91 8.17
CA ALA A 107 -3.28 -3.19 9.23
C ALA A 107 -4.77 -3.60 9.32
N LEU A 108 -5.48 -3.68 8.18
CA LEU A 108 -6.87 -4.15 8.11
C LEU A 108 -7.01 -5.56 8.70
N LYS A 109 -6.10 -6.48 8.35
CA LYS A 109 -6.09 -7.86 8.87
C LYS A 109 -5.94 -7.91 10.38
N ASN A 110 -4.94 -7.21 10.92
CA ASN A 110 -4.68 -7.16 12.35
C ASN A 110 -5.88 -6.60 13.12
N MET A 111 -6.43 -5.48 12.66
CA MET A 111 -7.60 -4.85 13.28
C MET A 111 -8.84 -5.76 13.24
N LEU A 112 -9.07 -6.48 12.15
CA LEU A 112 -10.17 -7.44 12.09
C LEU A 112 -9.91 -8.70 12.94
N ALA A 113 -8.65 -9.09 13.16
CA ALA A 113 -8.29 -10.19 14.05
C ALA A 113 -8.51 -9.84 15.53
N GLU A 114 -8.40 -8.55 15.89
CA GLU A 114 -8.70 -8.02 17.22
C GLU A 114 -10.20 -7.99 17.54
N ARG A 115 -11.06 -7.91 16.52
CA ARG A 115 -12.53 -7.97 16.69
C ARG A 115 -12.97 -9.34 17.20
N GLY A 116 -14.02 -9.35 18.02
CA GLY A 116 -14.57 -10.57 18.61
C GLY A 116 -15.08 -11.57 17.57
N ASP A 117 -15.24 -12.83 18.00
CA ASP A 117 -15.92 -13.84 17.19
C ASP A 117 -17.41 -13.48 17.05
N GLY A 118 -17.92 -13.50 15.81
CA GLY A 118 -19.32 -13.20 15.50
C GLY A 118 -19.63 -11.75 15.11
N GLU A 119 -18.66 -10.84 15.19
CA GLU A 119 -18.83 -9.51 14.60
C GLU A 119 -18.89 -9.57 13.07
N PRO A 120 -19.79 -8.82 12.41
CA PRO A 120 -19.79 -8.70 10.95
C PRO A 120 -18.45 -8.16 10.46
N ARG A 121 -17.84 -8.84 9.49
CA ARG A 121 -16.52 -8.45 8.95
C ARG A 121 -16.63 -8.18 7.46
N PRO A 122 -16.09 -7.05 6.98
CA PRO A 122 -16.00 -6.83 5.55
C PRO A 122 -15.13 -7.89 4.90
N ARG A 123 -15.41 -8.18 3.64
CA ARG A 123 -14.51 -8.95 2.80
C ARG A 123 -13.30 -8.09 2.43
N LEU A 124 -12.09 -8.62 2.61
CA LEU A 124 -10.87 -7.97 2.15
C LEU A 124 -10.45 -8.49 0.77
N VAL A 125 -9.77 -7.65 0.01
CA VAL A 125 -9.08 -7.97 -1.25
C VAL A 125 -7.75 -7.24 -1.26
N LEU A 126 -6.66 -7.96 -1.55
CA LEU A 126 -5.35 -7.37 -1.81
C LEU A 126 -5.00 -7.56 -3.29
N LEU A 127 -4.81 -6.46 -4.00
CA LEU A 127 -4.30 -6.44 -5.36
C LEU A 127 -2.84 -6.04 -5.31
N GLU A 128 -1.94 -7.00 -5.54
CA GLU A 128 -0.49 -6.76 -5.50
C GLU A 128 0.25 -7.53 -6.59
N HIS A 129 1.33 -6.94 -7.10
CA HIS A 129 2.28 -7.54 -8.01
C HIS A 129 3.18 -8.55 -7.28
N ASP A 130 3.56 -8.24 -6.04
CA ASP A 130 4.45 -9.08 -5.26
C ASP A 130 3.78 -10.39 -4.82
N ARG A 131 4.26 -11.50 -5.38
CA ARG A 131 3.74 -12.85 -5.13
C ARG A 131 4.02 -13.36 -3.74
N ARG A 132 4.88 -12.72 -2.93
CA ARG A 132 5.07 -13.08 -1.52
C ARG A 132 3.77 -12.93 -0.73
N PHE A 133 2.88 -12.02 -1.12
CA PHE A 133 1.57 -11.87 -0.50
C PHE A 133 0.57 -12.98 -0.86
N ALA A 134 0.91 -13.92 -1.75
CA ALA A 134 0.04 -15.05 -2.10
C ALA A 134 -0.20 -16.03 -0.94
N VAL A 135 0.50 -15.86 0.20
CA VAL A 135 0.20 -16.52 1.47
C VAL A 135 -1.19 -16.17 2.01
N PHE A 136 -1.76 -15.04 1.57
CA PHE A 136 -3.09 -14.60 1.99
C PHE A 136 -4.15 -15.03 0.98
N PRO A 137 -5.28 -15.64 1.42
CA PRO A 137 -6.35 -16.06 0.50
C PRO A 137 -7.07 -14.88 -0.18
N GLU A 138 -6.92 -13.66 0.34
CA GLU A 138 -7.47 -12.42 -0.24
C GLU A 138 -6.59 -11.83 -1.34
N PHE A 139 -5.39 -12.38 -1.56
CA PHE A 139 -4.47 -11.96 -2.60
C PHE A 139 -5.03 -12.21 -4.00
N VAL A 140 -4.84 -11.22 -4.86
CA VAL A 140 -5.09 -11.27 -6.29
C VAL A 140 -3.86 -10.65 -6.95
N PHE A 141 -3.16 -11.45 -7.76
CA PHE A 141 -2.03 -10.94 -8.54
C PHE A 141 -2.50 -9.80 -9.44
N TYR A 142 -1.84 -8.65 -9.32
CA TYR A 142 -2.16 -7.42 -10.03
C TYR A 142 -0.89 -6.86 -10.67
N ASP A 143 -0.95 -6.60 -11.97
CA ASP A 143 0.09 -5.89 -12.70
C ASP A 143 -0.51 -4.57 -13.18
N CYS A 144 0.01 -3.45 -12.69
CA CYS A 144 -0.50 -2.13 -13.05
C CYS A 144 -0.40 -1.85 -14.56
N ASN A 145 0.48 -2.54 -15.30
CA ASN A 145 0.54 -2.46 -16.77
C ASN A 145 -0.61 -3.19 -17.47
N GLN A 146 -1.31 -4.07 -16.76
CA GLN A 146 -2.48 -4.81 -17.22
C GLN A 146 -3.66 -4.54 -16.27
N PRO A 147 -4.11 -3.28 -16.11
CA PRO A 147 -4.95 -2.83 -14.99
C PRO A 147 -6.28 -3.58 -14.87
N LEU A 148 -6.83 -4.06 -16.00
CA LEU A 148 -8.12 -4.76 -16.05
C LEU A 148 -8.00 -6.27 -16.19
N LYS A 149 -6.79 -6.85 -16.07
CA LYS A 149 -6.60 -8.31 -16.04
C LYS A 149 -6.90 -8.85 -14.64
N LEU A 150 -8.14 -8.67 -14.23
CA LEU A 150 -8.63 -8.99 -12.89
C LEU A 150 -9.81 -9.96 -12.95
N PRO A 151 -10.06 -10.73 -11.89
CA PRO A 151 -11.23 -11.61 -11.83
C PRO A 151 -12.53 -10.81 -11.95
N ASP A 152 -13.40 -11.18 -12.90
CA ASP A 152 -14.66 -10.47 -13.20
C ASP A 152 -15.55 -10.21 -11.98
N ARG A 153 -15.50 -11.10 -10.97
CA ARG A 153 -16.21 -10.96 -9.69
C ARG A 153 -15.91 -9.67 -8.92
N LEU A 154 -14.80 -8.99 -9.23
CA LEU A 154 -14.39 -7.75 -8.56
C LEU A 154 -14.94 -6.50 -9.23
N LYS A 155 -15.49 -6.60 -10.45
CA LYS A 155 -16.03 -5.47 -11.19
C LYS A 155 -17.19 -4.84 -10.42
N GLY A 156 -17.05 -3.57 -10.04
CA GLY A 156 -18.07 -2.83 -9.29
C GLY A 156 -18.43 -3.46 -7.94
N ALA A 157 -17.50 -4.19 -7.33
CA ALA A 157 -17.75 -4.93 -6.10
C ALA A 157 -17.25 -4.21 -4.84
N CYS A 158 -16.32 -3.25 -4.97
CA CYS A 158 -15.61 -2.64 -3.86
C CYS A 158 -16.32 -1.38 -3.35
N ASP A 159 -16.69 -1.39 -2.07
CA ASP A 159 -17.29 -0.25 -1.38
C ASP A 159 -16.23 0.76 -0.92
N ARG A 160 -15.00 0.27 -0.71
CA ARG A 160 -13.92 1.01 -0.06
C ARG A 160 -12.58 0.59 -0.62
N ILE A 161 -11.74 1.55 -0.98
CA ILE A 161 -10.51 1.30 -1.71
C ILE A 161 -9.40 2.17 -1.14
N ALA A 162 -8.30 1.55 -0.68
CA ALA A 162 -7.01 2.21 -0.53
C ALA A 162 -6.15 1.88 -1.74
N CYS A 163 -5.43 2.88 -2.26
CA CYS A 163 -4.48 2.69 -3.34
C CYS A 163 -3.20 3.49 -3.13
N ASP A 164 -2.07 2.89 -3.51
CA ASP A 164 -0.73 3.48 -3.47
C ASP A 164 0.05 3.08 -4.72
N PRO A 165 -0.11 3.82 -5.83
CA PRO A 165 0.47 3.41 -7.11
C PRO A 165 2.00 3.37 -7.01
N PRO A 166 2.67 2.31 -7.50
CA PRO A 166 4.10 2.09 -7.29
C PRO A 166 4.96 3.18 -7.93
N PHE A 167 4.50 3.82 -9.01
CA PHE A 167 5.27 4.82 -9.73
C PHE A 167 4.60 6.19 -9.77
N LEU A 168 5.42 7.21 -9.53
CA LEU A 168 5.04 8.62 -9.55
C LEU A 168 5.11 9.19 -10.98
N ASN A 169 4.36 8.60 -11.91
CA ASN A 169 4.24 9.06 -13.30
C ASN A 169 2.80 8.95 -13.82
N GLU A 170 2.46 9.75 -14.84
CA GLU A 170 1.09 9.86 -15.35
C GLU A 170 0.51 8.53 -15.86
N ASP A 171 1.32 7.70 -16.53
CA ASP A 171 0.88 6.42 -17.08
C ASP A 171 0.45 5.44 -15.97
N CYS A 172 1.27 5.31 -14.91
CA CYS A 172 0.96 4.48 -13.75
C CYS A 172 -0.28 5.00 -13.02
N GLN A 173 -0.37 6.31 -12.76
CA GLN A 173 -1.54 6.90 -12.09
C GLN A 173 -2.83 6.69 -12.90
N THR A 174 -2.76 6.85 -14.23
CA THR A 174 -3.92 6.66 -15.13
C THR A 174 -4.40 5.20 -15.12
N LYS A 175 -3.46 4.25 -15.17
CA LYS A 175 -3.77 2.82 -15.11
C LYS A 175 -4.34 2.42 -13.74
N GLU A 176 -3.77 2.91 -12.64
CA GLU A 176 -4.31 2.66 -11.30
C GLU A 176 -5.72 3.24 -11.15
N ALA A 177 -5.94 4.48 -11.61
CA ALA A 177 -7.27 5.10 -11.61
C ALA A 177 -8.28 4.27 -12.42
N THR A 178 -7.86 3.71 -13.56
CA THR A 178 -8.69 2.81 -14.36
C THR A 178 -9.11 1.56 -13.55
N THR A 179 -8.18 0.96 -12.82
CA THR A 179 -8.45 -0.17 -11.91
C THR A 179 -9.43 0.22 -10.81
N VAL A 180 -9.15 1.33 -10.09
CA VAL A 180 -9.99 1.81 -8.98
C VAL A 180 -11.43 2.06 -9.43
N GLN A 181 -11.62 2.73 -10.57
CA GLN A 181 -12.95 3.00 -11.10
C GLN A 181 -13.69 1.71 -11.53
N TRP A 182 -12.95 0.73 -12.06
CA TRP A 182 -13.53 -0.56 -12.43
C TRP A 182 -13.95 -1.40 -11.22
N LEU A 183 -13.23 -1.28 -10.10
CA LEU A 183 -13.53 -1.94 -8.83
C LEU A 183 -14.68 -1.26 -8.07
N ALA A 184 -14.74 0.07 -8.11
CA ALA A 184 -15.65 0.87 -7.29
C ALA A 184 -17.12 0.49 -7.54
N ARG A 185 -17.84 0.19 -6.45
CA ARG A 185 -19.28 -0.08 -6.51
C ARG A 185 -20.00 1.15 -7.07
N PRO A 186 -20.85 1.00 -8.10
CA PRO A 186 -21.60 2.13 -8.64
C PRO A 186 -22.58 2.70 -7.61
N GLN A 187 -22.83 4.01 -7.65
CA GLN A 187 -23.91 4.60 -6.86
C GLN A 187 -25.30 4.15 -7.36
N PRO A 188 -26.24 3.88 -6.44
CA PRO A 188 -27.66 4.00 -6.75
C PRO A 188 -28.00 5.45 -7.12
N PRO A 189 -28.88 5.71 -8.11
CA PRO A 189 -29.21 7.05 -8.59
C PRO A 189 -29.64 8.06 -7.51
N ASP A 190 -30.18 7.58 -6.39
CA ASP A 190 -30.79 8.40 -5.33
C ASP A 190 -29.99 8.39 -4.01
N SER A 191 -28.76 7.88 -4.00
CA SER A 191 -27.95 7.79 -2.76
C SER A 191 -27.23 9.11 -2.45
N PRO A 192 -27.35 9.65 -1.21
CA PRO A 192 -26.59 10.83 -0.79
C PRO A 192 -25.12 10.54 -0.43
N SER A 193 -24.68 9.27 -0.46
CA SER A 193 -23.31 8.84 -0.12
C SER A 193 -22.49 8.45 -1.36
N PRO A 194 -21.16 8.69 -1.38
CA PRO A 194 -20.26 8.39 -2.51
C PRO A 194 -20.35 6.92 -2.99
N ALA A 195 -20.07 6.66 -4.27
CA ALA A 195 -20.06 5.33 -4.91
C ALA A 195 -19.27 4.30 -4.10
N ALA A 196 -18.01 4.63 -3.89
CA ALA A 196 -17.08 3.92 -3.03
C ALA A 196 -16.23 4.98 -2.31
N ARG A 197 -15.84 4.71 -1.06
CA ARG A 197 -14.84 5.54 -0.37
C ARG A 197 -13.46 5.22 -0.94
N VAL A 198 -12.74 6.23 -1.42
CA VAL A 198 -11.41 6.05 -2.01
C VAL A 198 -10.40 6.86 -1.21
N VAL A 199 -9.30 6.19 -0.84
CA VAL A 199 -8.09 6.79 -0.27
C VAL A 199 -6.94 6.51 -1.23
N LEU A 200 -6.34 7.57 -1.76
CA LEU A 200 -5.15 7.50 -2.60
C LEU A 200 -4.02 8.22 -1.89
N CYS A 201 -2.92 7.52 -1.67
CA CYS A 201 -1.68 8.15 -1.25
C CYS A 201 -0.72 8.07 -2.44
N THR A 202 -0.11 9.20 -2.78
CA THR A 202 0.87 9.29 -3.87
C THR A 202 1.72 10.55 -3.68
N GLY A 203 2.73 10.72 -4.51
CA GLY A 203 3.60 11.89 -4.47
C GLY A 203 2.81 13.18 -4.75
N GLU A 204 3.12 14.24 -4.01
CA GLU A 204 2.46 15.55 -4.07
C GLU A 204 2.35 16.08 -5.52
N ARG A 205 3.41 15.91 -6.30
CA ARG A 205 3.47 16.29 -7.73
C ARG A 205 2.40 15.67 -8.62
N MET A 206 1.74 14.60 -8.18
CA MET A 206 0.63 13.96 -8.91
C MET A 206 -0.72 14.61 -8.57
N GLY A 207 -0.76 15.56 -7.63
CA GLY A 207 -1.95 16.20 -7.11
C GLY A 207 -2.92 16.70 -8.17
N GLU A 208 -2.46 17.60 -9.07
CA GLU A 208 -3.32 18.14 -10.14
C GLU A 208 -3.96 17.03 -10.99
N LEU A 209 -3.18 16.01 -11.34
CA LEU A 209 -3.64 14.90 -12.16
C LEU A 209 -4.75 14.10 -11.45
N VAL A 210 -4.54 13.75 -10.18
CA VAL A 210 -5.45 12.88 -9.43
C VAL A 210 -6.69 13.62 -8.94
N THR A 211 -6.59 14.92 -8.62
CA THR A 211 -7.73 15.72 -8.17
C THR A 211 -8.59 16.21 -9.33
N SER A 212 -7.99 16.56 -10.48
CA SER A 212 -8.70 17.23 -11.56
C SER A 212 -9.12 16.34 -12.73
N ARG A 213 -8.46 15.19 -12.95
CA ARG A 213 -8.64 14.42 -14.19
C ARG A 213 -9.02 12.95 -14.00
N LEU A 214 -8.39 12.27 -13.05
CA LEU A 214 -8.43 10.81 -13.06
C LEU A 214 -9.62 10.18 -12.33
N TYR A 215 -10.16 10.81 -11.29
CA TYR A 215 -11.09 10.13 -10.36
C TYR A 215 -12.53 10.68 -10.39
N GLY A 216 -12.92 11.36 -11.48
CA GLY A 216 -14.25 11.99 -11.57
C GLY A 216 -15.44 11.03 -11.40
N SER A 217 -15.33 9.79 -11.88
CA SER A 217 -16.41 8.78 -11.82
C SER A 217 -16.66 8.21 -10.42
N VAL A 218 -15.70 8.37 -9.50
CA VAL A 218 -15.86 8.00 -8.08
C VAL A 218 -16.14 9.23 -7.20
N GLY A 219 -16.47 10.38 -7.81
CA GLY A 219 -16.80 11.62 -7.10
C GLY A 219 -15.67 12.64 -7.02
N GLY A 220 -14.53 12.39 -7.68
CA GLY A 220 -13.34 13.23 -7.59
C GLY A 220 -12.59 13.04 -6.26
N LEU A 221 -11.27 13.23 -6.29
CA LEU A 221 -10.45 13.22 -5.07
C LEU A 221 -10.04 14.64 -4.73
N ARG A 222 -9.89 14.92 -3.44
CA ARG A 222 -9.39 16.18 -2.91
C ARG A 222 -8.24 15.93 -1.95
N THR A 223 -7.26 16.82 -1.94
CA THR A 223 -6.13 16.78 -1.02
C THR A 223 -6.62 16.90 0.42
N THR A 224 -6.08 16.09 1.31
CA THR A 224 -6.46 16.06 2.74
C THR A 224 -5.41 16.71 3.64
N THR A 225 -5.79 17.03 4.87
CA THR A 225 -4.85 17.48 5.91
C THR A 225 -3.91 16.38 6.40
N PHE A 226 -4.16 15.12 6.03
CA PHE A 226 -3.34 13.98 6.42
C PHE A 226 -2.02 13.91 5.62
N GLN A 227 -0.92 13.70 6.34
CA GLN A 227 0.41 13.51 5.77
C GLN A 227 0.84 12.06 5.98
N PRO A 228 0.85 11.22 4.92
CA PRO A 228 1.28 9.84 5.04
C PRO A 228 2.79 9.75 5.29
N GLU A 229 3.17 8.90 6.24
CA GLU A 229 4.55 8.61 6.61
C GLU A 229 4.92 7.19 6.22
N HIS A 230 6.21 6.98 5.95
CA HIS A 230 6.78 5.68 5.59
C HIS A 230 7.70 5.19 6.70
N ALA A 231 7.81 3.87 6.87
CA ALA A 231 8.69 3.25 7.85
C ALA A 231 10.16 3.63 7.61
N ASN A 232 10.54 3.73 6.33
CA ASN A 232 11.83 4.23 5.89
C ASN A 232 11.69 5.62 5.27
N LYS A 233 12.72 6.46 5.42
CA LYS A 233 12.69 7.83 4.89
C LYS A 233 12.70 7.80 3.36
N LEU A 234 11.73 8.52 2.76
CA LEU A 234 11.70 8.81 1.34
C LEU A 234 12.06 10.27 1.09
N SER A 235 12.68 10.54 -0.06
CA SER A 235 12.99 11.91 -0.49
C SER A 235 11.79 12.63 -1.13
N ASN A 236 10.81 11.87 -1.63
CA ASN A 236 9.62 12.45 -2.23
C ASN A 236 8.62 12.85 -1.16
N GLU A 237 7.96 13.99 -1.36
CA GLU A 237 6.81 14.39 -0.55
C GLU A 237 5.56 13.65 -1.01
N PHE A 238 4.82 13.09 -0.07
CA PHE A 238 3.57 12.38 -0.32
C PHE A 238 2.38 13.14 0.28
N CYS A 239 1.25 13.02 -0.38
CA CYS A 239 -0.03 13.54 0.07
C CYS A 239 -1.08 12.44 0.05
N CYS A 240 -2.12 12.61 0.87
CA CYS A 240 -3.31 11.76 0.87
C CYS A 240 -4.48 12.50 0.21
N TYR A 241 -5.13 11.84 -0.74
CA TYR A 241 -6.24 12.35 -1.53
C TYR A 241 -7.46 11.44 -1.35
N THR A 242 -8.61 12.02 -1.04
CA THR A 242 -9.82 11.25 -0.73
C THR A 242 -11.08 11.88 -1.32
N ASN A 243 -12.14 11.09 -1.47
CA ASN A 243 -13.49 11.58 -1.77
C ASN A 243 -14.39 11.69 -0.52
N PHE A 244 -13.80 11.65 0.67
CA PHE A 244 -14.51 11.76 1.95
C PHE A 244 -13.59 12.24 3.07
N GLU A 245 -14.17 12.95 4.03
CA GLU A 245 -13.54 13.33 5.30
C GLU A 245 -13.80 12.27 6.37
N CYS A 246 -12.94 12.21 7.39
CA CYS A 246 -13.13 11.31 8.52
C CYS A 246 -12.44 11.84 9.78
N ALA A 247 -12.47 11.09 10.87
CA ALA A 247 -11.86 11.52 12.13
C ALA A 247 -10.34 11.82 12.03
N ALA A 248 -9.64 11.25 11.05
CA ALA A 248 -8.21 11.46 10.86
C ALA A 248 -7.88 12.62 9.89
N TRP A 249 -8.85 13.14 9.12
CA TRP A 249 -8.59 14.19 8.15
C TRP A 249 -9.82 14.94 7.66
N ASP A 250 -9.56 16.20 7.32
CA ASP A 250 -10.43 17.09 6.56
C ASP A 250 -9.81 17.34 5.18
N TRP A 251 -10.58 17.92 4.26
CA TRP A 251 -10.02 18.41 3.00
C TRP A 251 -9.26 19.72 3.21
N ARG A 252 -8.12 19.88 2.52
CA ARG A 252 -7.42 21.17 2.49
C ARG A 252 -8.29 22.21 1.78
N GLY A 253 -8.22 23.46 2.26
CA GLY A 253 -8.86 24.58 1.59
C GLY A 253 -8.14 24.91 0.28
N ASP A 254 -8.87 25.48 -0.68
CA ASP A 254 -8.31 25.85 -1.99
C ASP A 254 -7.24 26.98 -1.90
N ASP A 255 -7.09 27.62 -0.74
CA ASP A 255 -6.15 28.73 -0.50
C ASP A 255 -4.71 28.28 -0.13
N ASP A 256 -4.49 27.00 0.19
CA ASP A 256 -3.17 26.50 0.64
C ASP A 256 -2.21 26.15 -0.53
N ASP A 257 -2.72 25.94 -1.74
CA ASP A 257 -1.91 25.55 -2.92
C ASP A 257 -1.18 26.75 -3.57
N ASP A 258 -1.58 27.99 -3.29
CA ASP A 258 -0.97 29.20 -3.87
C ASP A 258 0.32 29.66 -3.17
N ASN A 259 0.64 29.13 -1.98
CA ASN A 259 1.78 29.61 -1.18
C ASN A 259 3.06 28.78 -1.30
N ALA A 260 3.06 27.69 -2.08
CA ALA A 260 4.25 26.87 -2.34
C ALA A 260 5.21 27.49 -3.39
N GLY A 261 4.84 28.66 -3.95
CA GLY A 261 5.51 29.26 -5.09
C GLY A 261 6.18 30.62 -4.85
N THR A 262 6.70 30.96 -3.67
CA THR A 262 7.65 32.09 -3.54
C THR A 262 8.55 31.96 -2.31
N THR A 263 9.71 31.33 -2.48
CA THR A 263 10.93 31.73 -1.77
C THR A 263 12.10 31.70 -2.77
N ALA A 264 12.53 32.89 -3.17
CA ALA A 264 13.81 33.17 -3.81
C ALA A 264 14.66 34.00 -2.83
#